data_AF-A0AAE3VJZ7-F1
#
_entry.id   AF-A0AAE3VJZ7-F1
#
_cell.length_a   1.000
_cell.length_b   1.000
_cell.length_c   1.000
_cell.angle_alpha   90.00
_cell.angle_beta   90.00
_cell.angle_gamma   90.00
#
_symmetry.space_group_name_H-M   'P 1'
#
loop_
_entity.id
_entity.type
_entity.pdbx_description
1 polymer ?
#
loop_
_entity_poly.entity_id
_entity_poly.type
_entity_poly.pdbx_seq_one_letter_code
_entity_poly.pdbx_strand_id
1 'polypeptide(L)'
;MPEAPKYLLAAGSSVASAGETDKQKGQQEGGAKAGACCCDSAPKPQEPSCGCGCGCGSGSGGKKVLTAVLLLFVLLSVAMMVIRESRGKAAAASDTNTAQTAAAIPVNKDILTVYYFHGNMRCMTCNKFEKLTIETLQKRFADQLANGDMALKIINTDVAENEHFVKDFQLTTKSVVLQKGDQVKNLEEIWTIIRQSDDEFMAYLEREIKGMAEAQ
;
A
#
# COMPACT_ATOMS: atom_id res chain seq x y z
N MET A 1 29.39 -17.06 -7.89
CA MET A 1 28.46 -16.00 -7.46
C MET A 1 27.85 -16.48 -6.16
N PRO A 2 28.18 -15.93 -4.99
CA PRO A 2 27.60 -16.41 -3.74
C PRO A 2 26.14 -15.95 -3.65
N GLU A 3 25.28 -16.89 -3.25
CA GLU A 3 23.83 -16.75 -3.12
C GLU A 3 23.45 -15.73 -2.04
N ALA A 4 22.40 -14.94 -2.30
CA ALA A 4 21.88 -13.97 -1.34
C ALA A 4 21.25 -14.69 -0.12
N PRO A 5 21.50 -14.24 1.13
CA PRO A 5 20.91 -14.84 2.32
C PRO A 5 19.39 -14.61 2.37
N LYS A 6 18.67 -15.67 2.78
CA LYS A 6 17.20 -15.88 2.75
C LYS A 6 16.34 -14.94 3.61
N TYR A 7 16.83 -13.78 4.01
CA TYR A 7 16.10 -12.84 4.87
C TYR A 7 15.35 -11.73 4.10
N LEU A 8 15.32 -11.81 2.77
CA LEU A 8 14.60 -10.88 1.90
C LEU A 8 13.25 -11.49 1.47
N LEU A 9 12.30 -11.59 2.39
CA LEU A 9 10.96 -12.12 2.11
C LEU A 9 9.89 -11.08 2.45
N ALA A 10 9.54 -10.26 1.45
CA ALA A 10 8.17 -10.02 0.99
C ALA A 10 8.10 -8.74 0.13
N ALA A 11 8.50 -8.81 -1.14
CA ALA A 11 8.08 -7.85 -2.15
C ALA A 11 7.59 -8.63 -3.38
N GLY A 12 6.26 -8.75 -3.50
CA GLY A 12 5.59 -9.31 -4.66
C GLY A 12 5.84 -8.44 -5.90
N SER A 13 6.34 -9.08 -6.93
CA SER A 13 6.77 -8.54 -8.22
C SER A 13 5.60 -8.23 -9.16
N SER A 14 5.88 -7.41 -10.19
CA SER A 14 5.20 -7.22 -11.50
C SER A 14 5.01 -5.70 -11.75
N VAL A 15 5.47 -5.03 -12.82
CA VAL A 15 5.91 -5.45 -14.16
C VAL A 15 6.72 -4.33 -14.84
N ALA A 16 7.59 -4.76 -15.76
CA ALA A 16 7.85 -4.22 -17.10
C ALA A 16 8.39 -2.78 -17.33
N SER A 17 9.61 -2.81 -17.88
CA SER A 17 10.31 -1.84 -18.73
C SER A 17 9.49 -1.27 -19.90
N ALA A 18 9.66 0.02 -20.20
CA ALA A 18 9.98 0.54 -21.53
C ALA A 18 10.32 2.05 -21.45
N GLY A 19 11.48 2.42 -22.01
CA GLY A 19 11.85 3.83 -22.24
C GLY A 19 11.25 4.37 -23.54
N GLU A 20 11.26 5.69 -23.70
CA GLU A 20 11.85 6.42 -24.83
C GLU A 20 11.53 7.91 -24.64
N THR A 21 12.54 8.74 -24.80
CA THR A 21 12.52 10.20 -24.87
C THR A 21 11.94 10.69 -26.20
N ASP A 22 11.20 11.81 -26.23
CA ASP A 22 11.41 12.81 -27.28
C ASP A 22 10.89 14.21 -26.88
N LYS A 23 11.50 15.20 -27.53
CA LYS A 23 11.72 16.58 -27.14
C LYS A 23 11.19 17.44 -28.27
N GLN A 24 10.10 18.19 -28.06
CA GLN A 24 9.64 19.16 -29.06
C GLN A 24 9.63 20.59 -28.51
N LYS A 25 10.52 21.38 -29.11
CA LYS A 25 10.66 22.84 -29.04
C LYS A 25 10.20 23.41 -30.38
N GLY A 26 9.36 24.45 -30.30
CA GLY A 26 9.38 25.59 -31.23
C GLY A 26 8.38 25.57 -32.39
N GLN A 27 7.56 26.64 -32.47
CA GLN A 27 7.67 27.76 -33.43
C GLN A 27 6.26 28.36 -33.71
N GLN A 28 5.99 29.61 -33.28
CA GLN A 28 5.68 30.82 -34.09
C GLN A 28 4.47 30.70 -35.03
N GLU A 29 3.62 31.70 -35.32
CA GLU A 29 3.44 33.11 -34.96
C GLU A 29 2.10 33.56 -35.56
N GLY A 30 1.48 34.60 -34.97
CA GLY A 30 0.83 35.66 -35.75
C GLY A 30 -0.66 35.53 -36.09
N GLY A 31 -1.43 36.58 -35.78
CA GLY A 31 -2.71 36.85 -36.44
C GLY A 31 -3.76 37.57 -35.59
N ALA A 32 -3.56 38.86 -35.34
CA ALA A 32 -4.56 39.74 -34.74
C ALA A 32 -5.79 39.92 -35.66
N LYS A 33 -7.01 39.90 -35.11
CA LYS A 33 -7.89 41.09 -35.05
C LYS A 33 -9.22 40.84 -34.34
N ALA A 34 -9.65 41.91 -33.70
CA ALA A 34 -10.85 42.16 -32.92
C ALA A 34 -12.18 41.74 -33.55
N GLY A 35 -13.18 41.51 -32.69
CA GLY A 35 -14.58 41.51 -33.10
C GLY A 35 -15.58 41.05 -32.03
N ALA A 36 -15.92 41.99 -31.14
CA ALA A 36 -17.24 42.21 -30.51
C ALA A 36 -18.11 41.05 -29.97
N CYS A 37 -18.52 41.25 -28.71
CA CYS A 37 -19.64 40.64 -28.01
C CYS A 37 -20.95 40.71 -28.80
N CYS A 38 -21.80 39.67 -28.67
CA CYS A 38 -23.26 39.78 -28.54
C CYS A 38 -23.79 38.46 -27.97
N CYS A 39 -24.12 38.47 -26.67
CA CYS A 39 -25.07 37.55 -26.07
C CYS A 39 -26.46 38.18 -26.22
N ASP A 40 -27.43 37.52 -26.87
CA ASP A 40 -28.84 37.76 -26.57
C ASP A 40 -29.78 36.63 -27.07
N SER A 41 -30.40 35.96 -26.09
CA SER A 41 -31.84 35.74 -25.93
C SER A 41 -32.74 35.30 -27.11
N ALA A 42 -33.08 34.01 -27.12
CA ALA A 42 -34.44 33.40 -27.20
C ALA A 42 -35.32 33.61 -28.48
N PRO A 43 -36.52 32.99 -28.57
CA PRO A 43 -36.88 31.56 -28.49
C PRO A 43 -37.70 31.10 -29.74
N LYS A 44 -38.02 29.80 -29.88
CA LYS A 44 -39.24 29.37 -30.60
C LYS A 44 -39.72 27.98 -30.16
N PRO A 45 -41.04 27.78 -29.95
CA PRO A 45 -41.64 26.52 -29.49
C PRO A 45 -42.05 25.64 -30.67
N GLN A 46 -42.23 24.33 -30.43
CA GLN A 46 -43.28 23.46 -30.99
C GLN A 46 -43.06 21.98 -30.61
N GLU A 47 -43.93 21.48 -29.74
CA GLU A 47 -44.36 20.06 -29.62
C GLU A 47 -45.21 19.67 -30.87
N PRO A 48 -45.69 18.41 -31.10
CA PRO A 48 -45.88 17.28 -30.16
C PRO A 48 -45.64 15.86 -30.72
N SER A 49 -45.66 14.83 -29.86
CA SER A 49 -46.67 13.76 -29.93
C SER A 49 -46.39 12.58 -28.98
N CYS A 50 -47.48 12.28 -28.25
CA CYS A 50 -47.92 11.07 -27.59
C CYS A 50 -47.19 9.73 -27.85
N GLY A 51 -46.96 9.01 -26.75
CA GLY A 51 -46.79 7.55 -26.72
C GLY A 51 -47.17 6.98 -25.36
N CYS A 52 -48.47 6.77 -25.13
CA CYS A 52 -49.01 6.08 -23.96
C CYS A 52 -48.49 4.63 -23.89
N GLY A 53 -47.82 4.28 -22.80
CA GLY A 53 -47.48 2.89 -22.44
C GLY A 53 -48.26 2.44 -21.20
N CYS A 54 -49.55 2.14 -21.35
CA CYS A 54 -50.32 1.45 -20.31
C CYS A 54 -50.14 -0.06 -20.47
N GLY A 55 -49.20 -0.65 -19.73
CA GLY A 55 -49.06 -2.10 -19.58
C GLY A 55 -49.80 -2.59 -18.33
N CYS A 56 -51.07 -2.96 -18.48
CA CYS A 56 -51.83 -3.65 -17.43
C CYS A 56 -52.05 -5.11 -17.82
N GLY A 57 -51.18 -6.00 -17.35
CA GLY A 57 -51.28 -7.45 -17.54
C GLY A 57 -51.92 -8.14 -16.34
N SER A 58 -53.24 -8.34 -16.38
CA SER A 58 -53.97 -9.16 -15.41
C SER A 58 -54.29 -10.53 -16.00
N GLY A 59 -53.55 -11.57 -15.59
CA GLY A 59 -53.90 -12.97 -15.83
C GLY A 59 -53.74 -13.80 -14.55
N SER A 60 -54.84 -14.24 -13.94
CA SER A 60 -54.91 -14.70 -12.54
C SER A 60 -54.52 -16.17 -12.29
N GLY A 61 -54.02 -16.92 -13.29
CA GLY A 61 -53.47 -18.28 -13.08
C GLY A 61 -51.94 -18.32 -13.02
N GLY A 62 -51.28 -17.52 -13.86
CA GLY A 62 -49.81 -17.44 -13.91
C GLY A 62 -49.20 -16.67 -12.75
N LYS A 63 -49.96 -15.77 -12.10
CA LYS A 63 -49.49 -15.04 -10.91
C LYS A 63 -49.21 -15.97 -9.75
N LYS A 64 -50.04 -16.98 -9.50
CA LYS A 64 -49.82 -17.91 -8.39
C LYS A 64 -48.65 -18.85 -8.66
N VAL A 65 -48.45 -19.24 -9.92
CA VAL A 65 -47.27 -20.02 -10.33
C VAL A 65 -46.02 -19.15 -10.27
N LEU A 66 -46.06 -17.91 -10.75
CA LEU A 66 -44.95 -16.96 -10.69
C LEU A 66 -44.61 -16.57 -9.25
N THR A 67 -45.60 -16.31 -8.41
CA THR A 67 -45.42 -16.04 -6.97
C THR A 67 -44.88 -17.29 -6.26
N ALA A 68 -45.34 -18.50 -6.59
CA ALA A 68 -44.79 -19.73 -6.03
C ALA A 68 -43.34 -19.96 -6.45
N VAL A 69 -42.99 -19.73 -7.73
CA VAL A 69 -41.62 -19.83 -8.24
C VAL A 69 -40.72 -18.75 -7.62
N LEU A 70 -41.21 -17.52 -7.48
CA LEU A 70 -40.48 -16.43 -6.82
C LEU A 70 -40.24 -16.73 -5.35
N LEU A 71 -41.26 -17.19 -4.61
CA LEU A 71 -41.12 -17.56 -3.21
C LEU A 71 -40.13 -18.74 -3.04
N LEU A 72 -40.17 -19.72 -3.93
CA LEU A 72 -39.23 -20.84 -3.92
C LEU A 72 -37.80 -20.39 -4.22
N PHE A 73 -37.60 -19.48 -5.17
CA PHE A 73 -36.29 -18.91 -5.50
C PHE A 73 -35.71 -18.07 -4.35
N VAL A 74 -36.54 -17.26 -3.70
CA VAL A 74 -36.14 -16.45 -2.53
C VAL A 74 -35.79 -17.35 -1.34
N LEU A 75 -36.57 -18.41 -1.09
CA LEU A 75 -36.24 -19.37 -0.03
C LEU A 75 -34.94 -20.13 -0.34
N LEU A 76 -34.71 -20.51 -1.60
CA LEU A 76 -33.46 -21.12 -2.05
C LEU A 76 -32.26 -20.17 -1.91
N SER A 77 -32.41 -18.87 -2.21
CA SER A 77 -31.32 -17.90 -2.09
C SER A 77 -30.93 -17.65 -0.64
N VAL A 78 -31.93 -17.53 0.26
CA VAL A 78 -31.69 -17.36 1.70
C VAL A 78 -31.06 -18.63 2.29
N ALA A 79 -31.55 -19.81 1.91
CA ALA A 79 -30.94 -21.08 2.32
C ALA A 79 -29.48 -21.21 1.84
N MET A 80 -29.19 -20.86 0.57
CA MET A 80 -27.83 -20.84 0.04
C MET A 80 -26.92 -19.83 0.75
N MET A 81 -27.45 -18.66 1.14
CA MET A 81 -26.69 -17.64 1.86
C MET A 81 -26.33 -18.09 3.29
N VAL A 82 -27.28 -18.72 4.00
CA VAL A 82 -27.03 -19.33 5.33
C VAL A 82 -26.05 -20.51 5.22
N ILE A 83 -26.16 -21.34 4.19
CA ILE A 83 -25.21 -22.44 3.94
C ILE A 83 -23.83 -21.91 3.55
N ARG A 84 -23.73 -20.78 2.84
CA ARG A 84 -22.44 -20.11 2.56
C ARG A 84 -21.83 -19.47 3.80
N GLU A 85 -22.61 -18.90 4.70
CA GLU A 85 -22.10 -18.43 6.00
C GLU A 85 -21.63 -19.58 6.89
N SER A 86 -22.34 -20.72 6.89
CA SER A 86 -21.91 -21.90 7.66
C SER A 86 -20.71 -22.62 7.04
N ARG A 87 -20.61 -22.67 5.69
CA ARG A 87 -19.45 -23.23 4.98
C ARG A 87 -18.25 -22.28 4.96
N GLY A 88 -18.47 -20.96 5.03
CA GLY A 88 -17.43 -19.96 5.27
C GLY A 88 -16.78 -20.05 6.64
N LYS A 89 -17.37 -20.82 7.57
CA LYS A 89 -16.82 -21.16 8.90
C LYS A 89 -16.26 -22.59 8.99
N ALA A 90 -16.48 -23.44 7.99
CA ALA A 90 -16.21 -24.88 8.05
C ALA A 90 -15.20 -25.39 7.00
N ALA A 91 -14.47 -24.49 6.33
CA ALA A 91 -13.33 -24.83 5.46
C ALA A 91 -11.98 -24.37 6.05
N ALA A 92 -11.86 -24.36 7.38
CA ALA A 92 -10.59 -24.18 8.09
C ALA A 92 -10.62 -24.90 9.45
N ALA A 93 -10.88 -26.20 9.43
CA ALA A 93 -10.70 -27.05 10.61
C ALA A 93 -10.31 -28.47 10.16
N SER A 94 -9.03 -28.63 9.84
CA SER A 94 -8.16 -29.72 10.30
C SER A 94 -6.83 -29.61 9.56
N ASP A 95 -5.83 -29.03 10.23
CA ASP A 95 -4.58 -29.73 10.47
C ASP A 95 -3.74 -28.95 11.49
N THR A 96 -3.63 -29.56 12.67
CA THR A 96 -2.46 -29.65 13.55
C THR A 96 -1.50 -28.45 13.60
N ASN A 97 -1.62 -27.71 14.70
CA ASN A 97 -0.52 -27.14 15.48
C ASN A 97 0.51 -26.29 14.72
N THR A 98 0.14 -25.03 14.48
CA THR A 98 0.97 -23.90 14.92
C THR A 98 -0.02 -22.77 15.17
N ALA A 99 -0.50 -22.67 16.41
CA ALA A 99 -0.92 -21.38 16.92
C ALA A 99 0.33 -20.52 16.92
N GLN A 100 0.60 -19.89 15.77
CA GLN A 100 1.40 -18.69 15.72
C GLN A 100 0.52 -17.65 16.42
N THR A 101 0.57 -17.68 17.76
CA THR A 101 0.70 -16.44 18.52
C THR A 101 1.46 -15.50 17.61
N ALA A 102 0.85 -14.36 17.27
CA ALA A 102 1.60 -13.20 16.84
C ALA A 102 2.70 -13.06 17.89
N ALA A 103 3.86 -13.65 17.58
CA ALA A 103 4.99 -13.62 18.45
C ALA A 103 5.32 -12.14 18.37
N ALA A 104 4.99 -11.42 19.45
CA ALA A 104 5.72 -10.23 19.78
C ALA A 104 7.17 -10.64 19.55
N ILE A 105 7.75 -10.13 18.46
CA ILE A 105 9.12 -10.47 18.08
C ILE A 105 9.89 -10.25 19.37
N PRO A 106 10.53 -11.27 19.96
CA PRO A 106 11.35 -11.03 21.13
C PRO A 106 12.39 -10.05 20.66
N VAL A 107 12.16 -8.76 20.95
CA VAL A 107 13.12 -7.71 20.74
C VAL A 107 14.13 -8.04 21.80
N ASN A 108 15.11 -8.86 21.42
CA ASN A 108 16.30 -9.01 22.22
C ASN A 108 16.82 -7.59 22.40
N LYS A 109 16.67 -7.07 23.60
CA LYS A 109 16.99 -5.68 23.93
C LYS A 109 18.47 -5.38 23.67
N ASP A 110 19.30 -6.40 23.52
CA ASP A 110 20.73 -6.24 23.26
C ASP A 110 21.06 -6.14 21.77
N ILE A 111 20.14 -6.51 20.87
CA ILE A 111 20.33 -6.47 19.41
C ILE A 111 19.91 -5.11 18.85
N LEU A 112 20.78 -4.48 18.06
CA LEU A 112 20.44 -3.26 17.32
C LEU A 112 19.50 -3.60 16.15
N THR A 113 18.28 -3.09 16.20
CA THR A 113 17.30 -3.26 15.12
C THR A 113 17.14 -1.96 14.32
N VAL A 114 17.32 -2.06 13.01
CA VAL A 114 17.09 -1.00 12.03
C VAL A 114 15.72 -1.23 11.41
N TYR A 115 14.79 -0.32 11.66
CA TYR A 115 13.46 -0.33 11.08
C TYR A 115 13.40 0.63 9.89
N TYR A 116 12.76 0.21 8.80
CA TYR A 116 12.27 1.10 7.77
C TYR A 116 10.74 1.03 7.73
N PHE A 117 10.09 2.13 8.11
CA PHE A 117 8.64 2.24 8.12
C PHE A 117 8.14 2.85 6.82
N HIS A 118 7.21 2.15 6.16
CA HIS A 118 6.52 2.64 4.98
C HIS A 118 5.00 2.47 5.09
N GLY A 119 4.25 3.01 4.12
CA GLY A 119 2.80 2.78 3.98
C GLY A 119 2.50 2.05 2.67
N ASN A 120 1.22 1.88 2.36
CA ASN A 120 0.73 1.32 1.11
C ASN A 120 1.06 2.21 -0.09
N MET A 121 0.89 3.53 0.07
CA MET A 121 1.25 4.49 -0.96
C MET A 121 2.76 4.76 -0.93
N ARG A 122 3.47 4.20 -1.91
CA ARG A 122 4.93 4.33 -2.03
C ARG A 122 5.29 5.20 -3.24
N CYS A 123 6.08 6.24 -3.00
CA CYS A 123 6.67 7.05 -4.06
C CYS A 123 8.10 6.60 -4.38
N MET A 124 8.69 7.17 -5.44
CA MET A 124 10.07 6.87 -5.84
C MET A 124 11.08 7.07 -4.70
N THR A 125 10.90 8.12 -3.90
CA THR A 125 11.77 8.38 -2.75
C THR A 125 11.65 7.30 -1.66
N CYS A 126 10.45 6.76 -1.42
CA CYS A 126 10.27 5.65 -0.47
C CYS A 126 11.05 4.40 -0.94
N ASN A 127 10.96 4.08 -2.22
CA ASN A 127 11.69 2.95 -2.79
C ASN A 127 13.21 3.19 -2.71
N LYS A 128 13.65 4.44 -2.90
CA LYS A 128 15.05 4.84 -2.74
C LYS A 128 15.53 4.68 -1.28
N PHE A 129 14.73 5.09 -0.29
CA PHE A 129 15.04 4.87 1.13
C PHE A 129 15.27 3.40 1.44
N GLU A 130 14.32 2.54 1.06
CA GLU A 130 14.43 1.10 1.31
C GLU A 130 15.68 0.52 0.68
N LYS A 131 15.89 0.81 -0.62
CA LYS A 131 17.05 0.30 -1.37
C LYS A 131 18.36 0.72 -0.70
N LEU A 132 18.54 2.02 -0.43
CA LEU A 132 19.78 2.52 0.14
C LEU A 132 20.00 2.03 1.58
N THR A 133 18.93 1.86 2.36
CA THR A 133 19.01 1.27 3.71
C THR A 133 19.51 -0.16 3.63
N ILE A 134 18.88 -1.00 2.81
CA ILE A 134 19.30 -2.40 2.58
C ILE A 134 20.75 -2.44 2.12
N GLU A 135 21.10 -1.63 1.12
CA GLU A 135 22.44 -1.60 0.52
C GLU A 135 23.51 -1.16 1.53
N THR A 136 23.21 -0.17 2.37
CA THR A 136 24.12 0.26 3.45
C THR A 136 24.38 -0.86 4.44
N LEU A 137 23.31 -1.52 4.90
CA LEU A 137 23.43 -2.61 5.87
C LEU A 137 24.19 -3.81 5.30
N GLN A 138 23.90 -4.18 4.05
CA GLN A 138 24.59 -5.27 3.37
C GLN A 138 26.08 -4.96 3.09
N LYS A 139 26.42 -3.71 2.78
CA LYS A 139 27.82 -3.36 2.47
C LYS A 139 28.67 -3.08 3.71
N ARG A 140 28.08 -2.49 4.75
CA ARG A 140 28.82 -1.98 5.92
C ARG A 140 28.65 -2.83 7.18
N PHE A 141 27.59 -3.62 7.24
CA PHE A 141 27.19 -4.37 8.44
C PHE A 141 26.82 -5.83 8.14
N ALA A 142 27.38 -6.41 7.07
CA ALA A 142 27.10 -7.78 6.64
C ALA A 142 27.34 -8.81 7.75
N ASP A 143 28.45 -8.66 8.47
CA ASP A 143 28.85 -9.59 9.52
C ASP A 143 27.89 -9.51 10.71
N GLN A 144 27.49 -8.30 11.12
CA GLN A 144 26.52 -8.09 12.20
C GLN A 144 25.15 -8.66 11.84
N LEU A 145 24.72 -8.51 10.58
CA LEU A 145 23.50 -9.15 10.09
C LEU A 145 23.61 -10.67 10.07
N ALA A 146 24.77 -11.22 9.68
CA ALA A 146 24.99 -12.67 9.60
C ALA A 146 25.09 -13.32 10.98
N ASN A 147 25.68 -12.64 11.95
CA ASN A 147 25.86 -13.11 13.33
C ASN A 147 24.60 -12.93 14.18
N GLY A 148 23.63 -12.14 13.71
CA GLY A 148 22.41 -11.81 14.46
C GLY A 148 22.59 -10.69 15.48
N ASP A 149 23.72 -9.97 15.47
CA ASP A 149 23.97 -8.80 16.31
C ASP A 149 23.20 -7.56 15.83
N MET A 150 22.66 -7.61 14.60
CA MET A 150 21.82 -6.59 14.00
C MET A 150 20.68 -7.21 13.21
N ALA A 151 19.52 -6.56 13.20
CA ALA A 151 18.37 -6.95 12.39
C ALA A 151 17.84 -5.78 11.55
N LEU A 152 17.42 -6.06 10.32
CA LEU A 152 16.64 -5.12 9.49
C LEU A 152 15.17 -5.54 9.47
N LYS A 153 14.26 -4.57 9.68
CA LYS A 153 12.82 -4.80 9.58
C LYS A 153 12.16 -3.74 8.70
N ILE A 154 11.50 -4.18 7.63
CA ILE A 154 10.72 -3.30 6.75
C ILE A 154 9.25 -3.47 7.13
N ILE A 155 8.63 -2.41 7.63
CA ILE A 155 7.30 -2.47 8.24
C ILE A 155 6.34 -1.56 7.50
N ASN A 156 5.22 -2.12 7.06
CA ASN A 156 4.09 -1.37 6.54
C ASN A 156 3.18 -0.95 7.71
N THR A 157 3.10 0.34 8.00
CA THR A 157 2.29 0.91 9.09
C THR A 157 0.80 1.00 8.77
N ASP A 158 0.40 0.83 7.51
CA ASP A 158 -1.00 0.91 7.08
C ASP A 158 -1.74 -0.44 7.28
N VAL A 159 -1.05 -1.44 7.82
CA VAL A 159 -1.58 -2.76 8.21
C VAL A 159 -1.95 -2.71 9.69
N ALA A 160 -3.15 -3.16 10.04
CA ALA A 160 -3.73 -3.01 11.38
C ALA A 160 -2.82 -3.55 12.51
N GLU A 161 -2.14 -4.67 12.25
CA GLU A 161 -1.21 -5.29 13.17
C GLU A 161 0.01 -4.40 13.48
N ASN A 162 0.37 -3.47 12.59
CA ASN A 162 1.56 -2.61 12.68
C ASN A 162 1.25 -1.14 13.04
N GLU A 163 -0.03 -0.76 13.14
CA GLU A 163 -0.42 0.63 13.42
C GLU A 163 0.14 1.16 14.76
N HIS A 164 0.36 0.26 15.72
CA HIS A 164 0.93 0.60 17.03
C HIS A 164 2.31 1.28 16.92
N PHE A 165 3.13 0.89 15.94
CA PHE A 165 4.46 1.47 15.71
C PHE A 165 4.43 2.98 15.44
N VAL A 166 3.33 3.50 14.87
CA VAL A 166 3.18 4.94 14.64
C VAL A 166 3.20 5.71 15.96
N LYS A 167 2.56 5.16 16.99
CA LYS A 167 2.52 5.77 18.32
C LYS A 167 3.82 5.51 19.08
N ASP A 168 4.29 4.26 19.07
CA ASP A 168 5.46 3.84 19.85
C ASP A 168 6.73 4.58 19.41
N PHE A 169 6.90 4.78 18.11
CA PHE A 169 8.04 5.49 17.53
C PHE A 169 7.73 6.95 17.17
N GLN A 170 6.53 7.45 17.51
CA GLN A 170 6.07 8.81 17.22
C GLN A 170 6.27 9.20 15.73
N LEU A 171 5.94 8.27 14.83
CA LEU A 171 6.15 8.44 13.40
C LEU A 171 5.17 9.47 12.83
N THR A 172 5.70 10.54 12.26
CA THR A 172 4.90 11.51 11.49
C THR A 172 4.82 11.14 10.02
N THR A 173 5.78 10.35 9.52
CA THR A 173 5.91 9.94 8.13
C THR A 173 6.75 8.66 8.02
N LYS A 174 7.04 8.24 6.79
CA LYS A 174 7.95 7.14 6.46
C LYS A 174 9.35 7.47 6.99
N SER A 175 10.00 6.54 7.68
CA SER A 175 11.29 6.85 8.32
C SER A 175 12.15 5.62 8.55
N VAL A 176 13.44 5.86 8.72
CA VAL A 176 14.39 4.88 9.26
C VAL A 176 14.52 5.14 10.76
N VAL A 177 14.30 4.12 11.57
CA VAL A 177 14.40 4.20 13.03
C VAL A 177 15.41 3.17 13.50
N LEU A 178 16.27 3.58 14.43
CA LEU A 178 17.22 2.71 15.09
C LEU A 178 16.71 2.42 16.51
N GLN A 179 16.76 1.17 16.93
CA GLN A 179 16.39 0.76 18.29
C GLN A 179 17.41 -0.22 18.86
N LYS A 180 17.91 0.07 20.06
CA LYS A 180 18.73 -0.85 20.86
C LYS A 180 18.25 -0.77 22.30
N GLY A 181 17.65 -1.85 22.78
CA GLY A 181 17.00 -1.88 24.09
C GLY A 181 15.86 -0.85 24.18
N ASP A 182 15.95 0.01 25.18
CA ASP A 182 14.98 1.10 25.40
C ASP A 182 15.39 2.39 24.66
N GLN A 183 16.59 2.43 24.05
CA GLN A 183 17.04 3.57 23.24
C GLN A 183 16.43 3.48 21.85
N VAL A 184 15.79 4.57 21.44
CA VAL A 184 15.11 4.72 20.15
C VAL A 184 15.54 6.02 19.51
N LYS A 185 15.92 5.97 18.24
CA LYS A 185 16.29 7.16 17.45
C LYS A 185 15.59 7.14 16.10
N ASN A 186 14.70 8.11 15.90
CA ASN A 186 14.10 8.38 14.61
C ASN A 186 15.04 9.29 13.79
N LEU A 187 15.45 8.84 12.59
CA LEU A 187 16.42 9.56 11.77
C LEU A 187 15.74 10.60 10.87
N GLU A 188 15.15 11.65 11.43
CA GLU A 188 14.36 12.62 10.65
C GLU A 188 15.19 13.40 9.61
N GLU A 189 16.47 13.68 9.91
CA GLU A 189 17.38 14.41 9.01
C GLU A 189 17.65 13.67 7.69
N ILE A 190 17.38 12.36 7.66
CA ILE A 190 17.58 11.50 6.48
C ILE A 190 16.78 11.98 5.27
N TRP A 191 15.67 12.68 5.50
CA TRP A 191 14.85 13.31 4.46
C TRP A 191 15.57 14.45 3.73
N THR A 192 16.43 15.19 4.43
CA THR A 192 17.25 16.22 3.78
C THR A 192 18.38 15.57 2.99
N ILE A 193 19.00 14.54 3.57
CA ILE A 193 20.20 13.90 3.03
C ILE A 193 19.90 13.08 1.78
N ILE A 194 18.76 12.38 1.69
CA ILE A 194 18.42 11.56 0.52
C ILE A 194 18.33 12.34 -0.81
N ARG A 195 18.16 13.67 -0.71
CA ARG A 195 18.09 14.59 -1.85
C ARG A 195 19.47 15.10 -2.29
N GLN A 196 20.50 14.94 -1.46
CA GLN A 196 21.85 15.41 -1.74
C GLN A 196 22.60 14.37 -2.56
N SER A 197 22.91 13.21 -1.96
CA SER A 197 23.57 12.10 -2.65
C SER A 197 23.31 10.76 -1.96
N ASP A 198 23.49 9.67 -2.72
CA ASP A 198 23.36 8.31 -2.19
C ASP A 198 24.51 8.00 -1.21
N ASP A 199 25.72 8.49 -1.48
CA ASP A 199 26.89 8.28 -0.63
C ASP A 199 26.75 8.98 0.73
N GLU A 200 26.26 10.24 0.76
CA GLU A 200 26.00 10.94 2.02
C GLU A 200 24.90 10.26 2.83
N PHE A 201 23.88 9.70 2.16
CA PHE A 201 22.87 8.89 2.83
C PHE A 201 23.49 7.66 3.50
N MET A 202 24.30 6.89 2.78
CA MET A 202 24.92 5.68 3.34
C MET A 202 25.88 6.02 4.48
N ALA A 203 26.68 7.08 4.32
CA ALA A 203 27.62 7.54 5.34
C ALA A 203 26.90 8.06 6.59
N TYR A 204 25.80 8.79 6.41
CA TYR A 204 24.94 9.23 7.52
C TYR A 204 24.40 8.03 8.28
N LEU A 205 23.72 7.11 7.59
CA LEU A 205 23.11 5.94 8.21
C LEU A 205 24.16 5.08 8.93
N GLU A 206 25.32 4.86 8.32
CA GLU A 206 26.44 4.15 8.95
C GLU A 206 26.90 4.82 10.26
N ARG A 207 27.05 6.15 10.27
CA ARG A 207 27.45 6.89 11.48
C ARG A 207 26.41 6.77 12.58
N GLU A 208 25.13 6.92 12.26
CA GLU A 208 24.05 6.83 13.25
C GLU A 208 23.94 5.42 13.86
N ILE A 209 24.10 4.39 13.04
CA ILE A 209 24.14 2.99 13.48
C ILE A 209 25.33 2.75 14.41
N LYS A 210 26.53 3.19 14.04
CA LYS A 210 27.73 3.04 14.88
C LYS A 210 27.57 3.77 16.21
N GLY A 211 27.06 5.01 16.17
CA GLY A 211 26.79 5.78 17.38
C GLY A 211 25.80 5.10 18.33
N MET A 212 24.74 4.46 17.78
CA MET A 212 23.80 3.70 18.60
C MET A 212 24.39 2.36 19.09
N ALA A 213 25.23 1.70 18.29
CA ALA A 213 25.88 0.47 18.69
C ALA A 213 26.84 0.68 19.87
N GLU A 214 27.53 1.83 19.91
CA GLU A 214 28.50 2.21 20.94
C GLU A 214 27.88 2.82 22.21
N ALA A 215 26.64 3.29 22.15
CA ALA A 215 25.93 3.77 23.33
C ALA A 215 25.67 2.61 24.32
N GLN A 216 26.30 2.70 25.50
CA GLN A 216 26.17 1.80 26.66
C GLN A 216 25.78 2.61 27.89
#